data_AF-A0A2N1PXW6-F1
#
_entry.id   AF-A0A2N1PXW6-F1
#
_cell.length_a   1.000
_cell.length_b   1.000
_cell.length_c   1.000
_cell.angle_alpha   90.00
_cell.angle_beta   90.00
_cell.angle_gamma   90.00
#
_symmetry.space_group_name_H-M   'P 1'
#
loop_
_entity.id
_entity.type
_entity.pdbx_description
1 polymer ?
#
loop_
_entity_poly.entity_id
_entity_poly.type
_entity_poly.pdbx_seq_one_letter_code
_entity_poly.pdbx_strand_id
1 'polypeptide(L)'
;LVSENKVLAHPASVDSIPSSGNQEDHVSMGSISVRKAKTILENTRKVIAIELLTACQAIDFREQKKLSPITQKIYEKIRERVPFIEQDEIMYPYIELVDMLIKDEVFDPWLEI
;
A
#
# COMPACT_ATOMS: atom_id res chain seq x y z
N LEU A 1 4.96 8.50 -4.82
CA LEU A 1 4.48 7.10 -4.78
C LEU A 1 4.33 6.52 -6.18
N VAL A 2 3.19 6.66 -6.88
CA VAL A 2 2.96 5.99 -8.18
C VAL A 2 3.98 6.37 -9.26
N SER A 3 4.34 7.65 -9.38
CA SER A 3 5.32 8.09 -10.39
C SER A 3 6.72 7.53 -10.15
N GLU A 4 7.11 7.37 -8.88
CA GLU A 4 8.39 6.77 -8.49
C GLU A 4 8.38 5.26 -8.81
N ASN A 5 7.26 4.58 -8.57
CA ASN A 5 7.11 3.16 -8.91
C ASN A 5 7.33 2.89 -10.40
N LYS A 6 7.03 3.84 -11.31
CA LYS A 6 7.32 3.70 -12.74
C LYS A 6 8.81 3.51 -13.01
N VAL A 7 9.67 4.26 -12.31
CA VAL A 7 11.13 4.14 -12.43
C VAL A 7 11.61 2.87 -11.75
N LEU A 8 11.09 2.57 -10.56
CA LEU A 8 11.44 1.35 -9.82
C LEU A 8 11.02 0.07 -10.56
N ALA A 9 10.03 0.11 -11.44
CA ALA A 9 9.57 -1.05 -12.19
C ALA A 9 10.55 -1.54 -13.28
N HIS A 10 11.61 -0.78 -13.60
CA HIS A 10 12.63 -1.28 -14.52
C HIS A 10 13.29 -2.55 -13.94
N PRO A 11 13.37 -3.66 -14.67
CA PRO A 11 13.87 -4.92 -14.12
C PRO A 11 15.37 -4.77 -13.80
N ALA A 12 15.78 -5.01 -12.55
CA ALA A 12 17.21 -5.00 -12.22
C ALA A 12 17.92 -6.28 -12.72
N SER A 13 17.18 -7.36 -12.92
CA SER A 13 17.71 -8.67 -13.33
C SER A 13 18.13 -8.76 -14.80
N VAL A 14 17.91 -7.72 -15.61
CA VAL A 14 18.40 -7.69 -17.01
C VAL A 14 19.84 -7.17 -17.11
N ASP A 15 20.42 -6.75 -15.98
CA ASP A 15 21.80 -6.31 -15.88
C ASP A 15 22.69 -7.40 -15.28
N SER A 16 23.95 -7.46 -15.72
CA SER A 16 24.97 -8.36 -15.22
C SER A 16 26.34 -7.73 -15.41
N ILE A 17 27.12 -7.62 -14.33
CA ILE A 17 28.49 -7.12 -14.35
C ILE A 17 29.40 -8.27 -13.90
N PRO A 18 30.31 -8.77 -14.75
CA PRO A 18 31.23 -9.84 -14.39
C PRO A 18 32.10 -9.49 -13.18
N SER A 19 32.28 -10.45 -12.28
CA SER A 19 33.15 -10.37 -11.11
C SER A 19 34.22 -11.45 -11.13
N SER A 20 35.17 -11.35 -10.20
CA SER A 20 36.16 -12.41 -9.93
C SER A 20 36.96 -12.85 -11.18
N GLY A 21 37.41 -11.88 -11.98
CA GLY A 21 38.22 -12.17 -13.18
C GLY A 21 37.47 -12.99 -14.25
N ASN A 22 36.17 -12.71 -14.44
CA ASN A 22 35.25 -13.45 -15.33
C ASN A 22 34.93 -14.89 -14.87
N GLN A 23 35.19 -15.24 -13.62
CA GLN A 23 34.70 -16.52 -13.06
C GLN A 23 33.19 -16.47 -12.77
N GLU A 24 32.71 -15.31 -12.33
CA GLU A 24 31.30 -15.00 -12.16
C GLU A 24 30.88 -14.07 -13.29
N ASP A 25 30.80 -14.60 -14.51
CA ASP A 25 30.53 -13.84 -15.73
C ASP A 25 29.05 -13.51 -15.95
N HIS A 26 28.15 -14.14 -15.19
CA HIS A 26 26.72 -13.87 -15.17
C HIS A 26 26.14 -13.84 -13.76
N VAL A 27 25.47 -12.75 -13.39
CA VAL A 27 24.85 -12.57 -12.07
C VAL A 27 23.40 -12.08 -12.19
N SER A 28 22.61 -12.24 -11.13
CA SER A 28 21.15 -12.02 -11.16
C SER A 28 20.68 -10.62 -10.75
N MET A 29 21.55 -9.83 -10.13
CA MET A 29 21.21 -8.57 -9.46
C MET A 29 20.04 -8.69 -8.45
N GLY A 30 19.82 -9.90 -7.90
CA GLY A 30 18.62 -10.20 -7.09
C GLY A 30 18.46 -9.35 -5.83
N SER A 31 19.56 -8.94 -5.19
CA SER A 31 19.50 -8.07 -4.00
C SER A 31 18.95 -6.68 -4.29
N ILE A 32 19.17 -6.17 -5.51
CA ILE A 32 18.61 -4.89 -5.98
C ILE A 32 17.15 -5.09 -6.35
N SER A 33 16.81 -6.19 -7.04
CA SER A 33 15.42 -6.54 -7.36
C SER A 33 14.52 -6.57 -6.13
N VAL A 34 14.93 -7.26 -5.05
CA VAL A 34 14.13 -7.35 -3.81
C VAL A 34 13.99 -5.99 -3.12
N ARG A 35 15.05 -5.17 -3.08
CA ARG A 35 14.98 -3.82 -2.50
C ARG A 35 13.98 -2.94 -3.24
N LYS A 36 14.01 -2.94 -4.57
CA LYS A 36 13.07 -2.19 -5.41
C LYS A 36 11.63 -2.68 -5.22
N ALA A 37 11.43 -4.00 -5.20
CA ALA A 37 10.12 -4.61 -4.96
C ALA A 37 9.53 -4.21 -3.61
N LYS A 38 10.34 -4.21 -2.54
CA LYS A 38 9.92 -3.74 -1.21
C LYS A 38 9.44 -2.29 -1.23
N THR A 39 10.19 -1.38 -1.86
CA THR A 39 9.78 0.02 -1.97
C THR A 39 8.49 0.19 -2.77
N ILE A 40 8.31 -0.55 -3.86
CA ILE A 40 7.06 -0.55 -4.64
C ILE A 40 5.88 -1.00 -3.78
N LEU A 41 6.06 -2.06 -2.97
CA LEU A 41 5.03 -2.56 -2.07
C LEU A 41 4.63 -1.52 -1.03
N GLU A 42 5.60 -0.88 -0.38
CA GLU A 42 5.37 0.18 0.62
C GLU A 42 4.66 1.39 0.00
N ASN A 43 5.09 1.82 -1.20
CA ASN A 43 4.44 2.89 -1.93
C ASN A 43 3.00 2.55 -2.31
N THR A 44 2.75 1.32 -2.76
CA THR A 44 1.42 0.85 -3.15
C THR A 44 0.49 0.78 -1.95
N ARG A 45 0.95 0.27 -0.80
CA ARG A 45 0.14 0.20 0.41
C ARG A 45 -0.32 1.58 0.88
N LYS A 46 0.57 2.58 0.84
CA LYS A 46 0.21 3.98 1.13
C LYS A 46 -0.84 4.55 0.15
N VAL A 47 -0.75 4.20 -1.14
CA VAL A 47 -1.78 4.61 -2.13
C VAL A 47 -3.14 4.00 -1.76
N ILE A 48 -3.18 2.70 -1.43
CA ILE A 48 -4.40 2.02 -0.99
C ILE A 48 -4.93 2.61 0.32
N ALA A 49 -4.06 2.99 1.27
CA ALA A 49 -4.48 3.65 2.50
C ALA A 49 -5.20 4.99 2.22
N ILE A 50 -4.68 5.80 1.30
CA ILE A 50 -5.31 7.05 0.88
C ILE A 50 -6.66 6.79 0.19
N GLU A 51 -6.72 5.77 -0.66
CA GLU A 51 -7.97 5.36 -1.33
C GLU A 51 -9.03 4.93 -0.31
N LEU A 52 -8.68 4.09 0.67
CA LEU A 52 -9.59 3.65 1.73
C LEU A 52 -10.11 4.81 2.59
N LEU A 53 -9.24 5.77 2.94
CA LEU A 53 -9.64 6.98 3.64
C LEU A 53 -10.65 7.79 2.83
N THR A 54 -10.36 7.98 1.55
CA THR A 54 -11.22 8.70 0.61
C THR A 54 -12.57 8.00 0.46
N ALA A 55 -12.57 6.67 0.36
CA ALA A 55 -13.79 5.86 0.27
C ALA A 55 -14.63 5.96 1.56
N CYS A 56 -14.01 5.89 2.74
CA CYS A 56 -14.72 6.05 4.01
C CYS A 56 -15.37 7.44 4.11
N GLN A 57 -14.65 8.48 3.70
CA GLN A 57 -15.18 9.84 3.68
C GLN A 57 -16.34 9.97 2.69
N ALA A 58 -16.23 9.40 1.49
CA ALA A 58 -17.29 9.36 0.51
C ALA A 58 -18.54 8.62 1.01
N ILE A 59 -18.35 7.54 1.79
CA ILE A 59 -19.45 6.81 2.44
C ILE A 59 -20.15 7.69 3.48
N ASP A 60 -19.41 8.50 4.24
CA ASP A 60 -19.99 9.42 5.23
C ASP A 60 -20.86 10.50 4.61
N PHE A 61 -20.52 10.97 3.41
CA PHE A 61 -21.34 11.93 2.68
C PHE A 61 -22.64 11.34 2.12
N ARG A 62 -22.82 10.02 2.14
CA ARG A 62 -24.06 9.39 1.65
C ARG A 62 -25.12 9.39 2.75
N GLU A 63 -26.33 9.84 2.40
CA GLU A 63 -27.50 9.79 3.30
C GLU A 63 -27.84 8.37 3.78
N GLN A 64 -27.61 7.35 2.95
CA GLN A 64 -27.80 5.94 3.31
C GLN A 64 -26.50 5.15 3.12
N LYS A 65 -25.93 4.69 4.23
CA LYS A 65 -24.76 3.80 4.27
C LYS A 65 -25.17 2.35 3.99
N LYS A 66 -25.41 2.03 2.72
CA LYS A 66 -25.62 0.65 2.27
C LYS A 66 -24.29 0.02 1.85
N LEU A 67 -23.62 -0.61 2.80
CA LEU A 67 -22.40 -1.39 2.59
C LEU A 67 -22.71 -2.89 2.68
N SER A 68 -21.89 -3.71 2.02
CA SER A 68 -21.93 -5.16 2.23
C SER A 68 -21.39 -5.49 3.64
N PRO A 69 -21.71 -6.65 4.23
CA PRO A 69 -21.25 -7.00 5.57
C PRO A 69 -19.73 -6.87 5.78
N ILE A 70 -18.94 -7.15 4.75
CA ILE A 70 -17.47 -7.09 4.79
C ILE A 70 -16.97 -5.64 4.72
N THR A 71 -17.51 -4.86 3.78
CA THR A 71 -17.12 -3.46 3.61
C THR A 71 -17.59 -2.59 4.78
N GLN A 72 -18.72 -2.94 5.41
CA GLN A 72 -19.19 -2.34 6.65
C GLN A 72 -18.18 -2.54 7.79
N LYS A 73 -17.71 -3.77 8.02
CA LYS A 73 -16.71 -4.06 9.07
C LYS A 73 -15.41 -3.27 8.90
N ILE A 74 -14.94 -3.10 7.67
CA ILE A 74 -13.73 -2.31 7.40
C ILE A 74 -13.95 -0.83 7.62
N TYR A 75 -15.07 -0.32 7.10
CA TYR A 75 -15.44 1.07 7.30
C TYR A 75 -15.50 1.38 8.81
N GLU A 76 -16.14 0.52 9.60
CA GLU A 76 -16.16 0.63 11.07
C GLU A 76 -14.76 0.58 11.67
N LYS A 77 -13.92 -0.36 11.22
CA LYS A 77 -12.56 -0.52 11.74
C LYS A 77 -11.65 0.68 11.45
N ILE A 78 -11.80 1.30 10.29
CA ILE A 78 -11.11 2.54 9.94
C ILE A 78 -11.66 3.68 10.80
N ARG A 79 -12.99 3.77 10.97
CA ARG A 79 -13.63 4.83 11.77
C ARG A 79 -13.37 4.75 13.27
N GLU A 80 -13.00 3.57 13.81
CA GLU A 80 -12.45 3.42 15.17
C GLU A 80 -11.13 4.20 15.37
N ARG A 81 -10.36 4.43 14.30
CA ARG A 81 -9.02 5.04 14.35
C ARG A 81 -8.95 6.41 13.69
N VAL A 82 -9.81 6.65 12.70
CA VAL A 82 -9.83 7.87 11.90
C VAL A 82 -11.25 8.46 11.91
N PRO A 83 -11.47 9.61 12.56
CA PRO A 83 -12.78 10.23 12.60
C PRO A 83 -13.21 10.72 11.20
N PHE A 84 -14.49 11.10 11.09
CA PHE A 84 -14.95 11.87 9.93
C PHE A 84 -14.24 13.23 9.91
N ILE A 85 -13.73 13.61 8.75
CA ILE A 85 -12.98 14.88 8.58
C ILE A 85 -13.96 15.94 8.07
N GLU A 86 -14.44 16.81 8.95
CA GLU A 86 -15.42 17.85 8.60
C GLU A 86 -14.76 19.11 8.02
N GLN A 87 -13.56 19.43 8.48
CA GLN A 87 -12.78 20.61 8.11
C GLN A 87 -11.36 20.18 7.74
N ASP A 88 -10.59 21.10 7.14
CA ASP A 88 -9.21 20.81 6.77
C ASP A 88 -8.37 20.46 8.00
N GLU A 89 -7.69 19.32 7.92
CA GLU A 89 -6.92 18.70 8.99
C GLU A 89 -5.57 18.20 8.45
N ILE A 90 -4.62 17.97 9.36
CA ILE A 90 -3.34 17.36 8.99
C ILE A 90 -3.57 15.87 8.69
N MET A 91 -3.45 15.48 7.42
CA MET A 91 -3.85 14.13 6.96
C MET A 91 -2.80 13.03 7.15
N TYR A 92 -1.50 13.36 7.21
CA TYR A 92 -0.45 12.33 7.21
C TYR A 92 -0.55 11.32 8.38
N PRO A 93 -0.95 11.70 9.62
CA PRO A 93 -1.10 10.74 10.72
C PRO A 93 -2.21 9.72 10.44
N TYR A 94 -3.30 10.15 9.81
CA TYR A 94 -4.39 9.26 9.43
C TYR A 94 -3.99 8.30 8.30
N ILE A 95 -3.20 8.78 7.34
CA ILE A 95 -2.64 7.92 6.27
C ILE A 95 -1.73 6.85 6.87
N GLU A 96 -0.87 7.21 7.83
CA GLU A 96 0.01 6.26 8.53
C GLU A 96 -0.77 5.24 9.36
N LEU A 97 -1.82 5.67 10.07
CA LEU A 97 -2.71 4.78 10.81
C LEU A 97 -3.35 3.73 9.89
N VAL A 98 -3.88 4.14 8.74
CA VAL A 98 -4.49 3.20 7.79
C VAL A 98 -3.44 2.32 7.10
N ASP A 99 -2.24 2.84 6.78
CA ASP A 99 -1.12 2.02 6.27
C ASP A 99 -0.76 0.89 7.25
N MET A 100 -0.73 1.20 8.56
CA MET A 100 -0.50 0.22 9.61
C MET A 100 -1.64 -0.79 9.72
N LEU A 101 -2.90 -0.35 9.67
CA LEU A 101 -4.06 -1.27 9.67
C LEU A 101 -4.01 -2.27 8.52
N ILE A 102 -3.57 -1.86 7.33
CA ILE A 102 -3.40 -2.77 6.17
C ILE A 102 -2.29 -3.79 6.44
N LYS A 103 -1.26 -3.40 7.18
CA LYS A 103 -0.11 -4.26 7.49
C LYS A 103 -0.42 -5.29 8.57
N ASP A 104 -1.27 -4.95 9.54
CA ASP A 104 -1.55 -5.77 10.72
C ASP A 104 -2.61 -6.87 10.48
N GLU A 105 -2.73 -7.39 9.24
CA GLU A 105 -3.63 -8.52 8.89
C GLU A 105 -5.11 -8.30 9.26
N VAL A 106 -5.52 -7.05 9.53
CA VAL A 106 -6.91 -6.67 9.84
C VAL A 106 -7.87 -7.03 8.69
N PHE A 107 -7.31 -7.21 7.49
CA PHE A 107 -8.00 -7.59 6.26
C PHE A 107 -7.89 -9.08 5.93
N ASP A 108 -7.26 -9.92 6.75
CA ASP A 108 -7.17 -11.37 6.52
C ASP A 108 -8.51 -12.10 6.34
N PRO A 109 -9.65 -11.65 6.92
CA PRO A 109 -10.95 -12.22 6.59
C PRO A 109 -11.35 -12.11 5.10
N TRP A 110 -10.61 -11.34 4.30
CA TRP A 110 -10.76 -11.27 2.84
C TRP A 110 -10.12 -12.45 2.11
N LEU A 111 -9.17 -13.14 2.75
CA LEU A 111 -8.43 -14.27 2.18
C LEU A 111 -9.15 -15.61 2.38
N GLU A 112 -10.21 -15.64 3.21
CA GLU A 112 -10.99 -16.84 3.52
C GLU A 112 -12.29 -16.98 2.69
N ILE A 113 -12.50 -16.11 1.68
CA ILE A 113 -13.63 -16.15 0.73
C ILE A 113 -13.18 -16.78 -0.58
#